data_AF-A0A1V4U941-F1
#
_entry.id   AF-A0A1V4U941-F1
#
_cell.length_a   1.000
_cell.length_b   1.000
_cell.length_c   1.000
_cell.angle_alpha   90.00
_cell.angle_beta   90.00
_cell.angle_gamma   90.00
#
_symmetry.space_group_name_H-M   'P 1'
#
loop_
_entity.id
_entity.type
_entity.pdbx_description
1 polymer ?
#
loop_
_entity_poly.entity_id
_entity_poly.type
_entity_poly.pdbx_seq_one_letter_code
_entity_poly.pdbx_strand_id
1 'polypeptide(L)'
;MEIRQGLMCQSCGMPFSEPEDYGTEKDGSKSQDYCFHCYQEGKFLDEGITLAGKIEKNVKFGVQMGMTEEMAQDMCRKILPALKRWKKE
;
A
#
# COMPACT_ATOMS: atom_id res chain seq x y z
N MET A 1 -24.41 7.05 0.73
CA MET A 1 -23.32 6.16 1.16
C MET A 1 -22.07 7.02 1.23
N GLU A 2 -21.71 7.45 2.44
CA GLU A 2 -20.57 8.34 2.68
C GLU A 2 -19.28 7.53 2.52
N ILE A 3 -18.59 7.73 1.40
CA ILE A 3 -17.26 7.17 1.17
C ILE A 3 -16.29 7.95 2.07
N ARG A 4 -15.97 7.33 3.21
CA ARG A 4 -15.08 7.86 4.25
C ARG A 4 -13.66 8.02 3.72
N GLN A 5 -13.03 9.14 4.10
CA GLN A 5 -11.71 9.55 3.63
C GLN A 5 -10.62 8.57 4.12
N GLY A 6 -9.70 8.23 3.21
CA GLY A 6 -8.70 7.17 3.38
C GLY A 6 -8.93 6.03 2.37
N LEU A 7 -8.91 6.34 1.07
CA LEU A 7 -9.32 5.39 0.02
C LEU A 7 -8.27 4.34 -0.32
N MET A 8 -6.99 4.58 -0.01
CA MET A 8 -5.90 3.71 -0.43
C MET A 8 -4.64 3.84 0.43
N CYS A 9 -3.92 2.73 0.57
CA CYS A 9 -2.67 2.62 1.31
C CYS A 9 -1.57 3.49 0.69
N GLN A 10 -0.99 4.37 1.49
CA GLN A 10 0.09 5.28 1.12
C GLN A 10 1.49 4.62 1.05
N SER A 11 1.52 3.28 0.99
CA SER A 11 2.74 2.47 0.81
C SER A 11 2.64 1.51 -0.38
N CYS A 12 1.49 0.86 -0.59
CA CYS A 12 1.28 -0.04 -1.73
C CYS A 12 0.20 0.43 -2.71
N GLY A 13 -0.50 1.52 -2.45
CA GLY A 13 -1.57 2.00 -3.32
C GLY A 13 -2.81 1.09 -3.38
N MET A 14 -2.90 0.07 -2.54
CA MET A 14 -4.09 -0.79 -2.48
C MET A 14 -5.24 -0.05 -1.82
N PRO A 15 -6.46 -0.14 -2.39
CA PRO A 15 -7.63 0.47 -1.78
C PRO A 15 -7.99 -0.22 -0.47
N PHE A 16 -8.51 0.55 0.49
CA PHE A 16 -9.07 0.01 1.72
C PHE A 16 -10.55 -0.31 1.50
N SER A 17 -10.94 -1.56 1.68
CA SER A 17 -12.35 -1.99 1.54
C SER A 17 -12.98 -2.19 2.90
N GLU A 18 -12.24 -2.79 3.83
CA GLU A 18 -12.72 -3.14 5.17
C GLU A 18 -11.85 -2.51 6.28
N PRO A 19 -12.40 -2.33 7.49
CA PRO A 19 -11.63 -1.87 8.66
C PRO A 19 -10.43 -2.76 9.00
N GLU A 20 -10.45 -4.01 8.58
CA GLU A 20 -9.38 -4.99 8.77
C GLU A 20 -8.20 -4.74 7.83
N ASP A 21 -8.43 -4.09 6.68
CA ASP A 21 -7.36 -3.75 5.73
C ASP A 21 -6.39 -2.74 6.32
N TYR A 22 -6.81 -1.95 7.31
CA TYR A 22 -5.97 -0.96 7.97
C TYR A 22 -4.97 -1.61 8.90
N GLY A 23 -3.71 -1.17 8.77
CA GLY A 23 -2.61 -1.56 9.64
C GLY A 23 -2.78 -1.06 11.07
N THR A 24 -1.79 -1.32 11.91
CA THR A 24 -1.82 -0.89 13.32
C THR A 24 -0.67 0.04 13.65
N GLU A 25 -0.98 1.08 14.40
CA GLU A 25 -0.02 1.99 15.01
C GLU A 25 0.62 1.33 16.25
N LYS A 26 1.67 1.96 16.80
CA LYS A 26 2.40 1.42 17.96
C LYS A 26 1.53 1.27 19.23
N ASP A 27 0.46 2.06 19.33
CA ASP A 27 -0.51 2.01 20.43
C ASP A 27 -1.64 0.99 20.21
N GLY A 28 -1.62 0.27 19.08
CA GLY A 28 -2.66 -0.69 18.69
C GLY A 28 -3.86 -0.08 17.98
N SER A 29 -3.90 1.25 17.78
CA SER A 29 -4.94 1.91 16.97
C SER A 29 -4.76 1.60 15.48
N LYS A 30 -5.82 1.81 14.68
CA LYS A 30 -5.76 1.57 13.23
C LYS A 30 -5.04 2.69 12.51
N SER A 31 -4.11 2.34 11.63
CA SER A 31 -3.44 3.29 10.75
C SER A 31 -4.42 3.82 9.72
N GLN A 32 -4.47 5.13 9.50
CA GLN A 32 -5.33 5.73 8.47
C GLN A 32 -4.68 5.76 7.08
N ASP A 33 -3.35 5.63 7.04
CA ASP A 33 -2.57 5.77 5.83
C ASP A 33 -2.06 4.43 5.28
N TYR A 34 -1.92 3.40 6.12
CA TYR A 34 -1.25 2.17 5.73
C TYR A 34 -2.09 0.91 5.98
N CYS A 35 -1.93 -0.08 5.10
CA CYS A 35 -2.60 -1.37 5.25
C CYS A 35 -1.84 -2.36 6.12
N PHE A 36 -2.53 -3.35 6.66
CA PHE A 36 -1.94 -4.37 7.53
C PHE A 36 -0.86 -5.19 6.82
N HIS A 37 -0.92 -5.34 5.50
CA HIS A 37 0.15 -5.98 4.73
C HIS A 37 1.43 -5.15 4.62
N CYS A 38 1.34 -3.84 4.81
CA CYS A 38 2.48 -2.93 4.72
C CYS A 38 3.00 -2.49 6.09
N TYR A 39 2.11 -2.32 7.06
CA TYR A 39 2.40 -1.65 8.32
C TYR A 39 1.64 -2.29 9.48
N GLN A 40 2.36 -2.70 10.51
CA GLN A 40 1.79 -3.24 11.74
C GLN A 40 2.62 -2.81 12.94
N GLU A 41 1.96 -2.59 14.07
CA GLU A 41 2.55 -2.24 15.37
C GLU A 41 3.51 -1.05 15.29
N GLY A 42 3.19 -0.08 14.45
CA GLY A 42 4.03 1.10 14.28
C GLY A 42 5.22 0.92 13.33
N LYS A 43 5.33 -0.21 12.61
CA LYS A 43 6.48 -0.55 11.77
C LYS A 43 6.09 -1.06 10.39
N PHE A 44 6.90 -0.74 9.39
CA PHE A 44 6.73 -1.33 8.06
C PHE A 44 7.25 -2.76 8.04
N LEU A 45 6.41 -3.69 7.59
CA LEU A 45 6.79 -5.10 7.48
C LEU A 45 7.86 -5.36 6.41
N ASP A 46 7.99 -4.43 5.47
CA ASP A 46 9.04 -4.43 4.46
C ASP A 46 9.99 -3.24 4.66
N GLU A 47 10.45 -3.07 5.90
CA GLU A 47 11.54 -2.15 6.25
C GLU A 47 12.79 -2.44 5.39
N GLY A 48 13.40 -1.40 4.83
CA GLY A 48 14.55 -1.52 3.92
C GLY A 48 14.21 -1.88 2.47
N ILE A 49 12.93 -2.13 2.11
CA ILE A 49 12.57 -2.36 0.71
C ILE A 49 12.74 -1.07 -0.11
N THR A 50 13.29 -1.20 -1.31
CA THR A 50 13.38 -0.10 -2.27
C THR A 50 12.04 0.11 -2.98
N LEU A 51 11.83 1.29 -3.55
CA LEU A 51 10.66 1.57 -4.40
C LEU A 51 10.52 0.54 -5.54
N ALA A 52 11.64 0.18 -6.19
CA ALA A 52 11.67 -0.85 -7.22
C ALA A 52 11.22 -2.22 -6.67
N GLY A 53 11.75 -2.65 -5.53
CA GLY A 53 11.33 -3.90 -4.90
C GLY A 53 9.85 -3.89 -4.49
N LYS A 54 9.32 -2.73 -4.08
CA LYS A 54 7.90 -2.58 -3.77
C LYS A 54 7.04 -2.68 -5.03
N ILE A 55 7.46 -2.06 -6.15
CA ILE A 55 6.80 -2.20 -7.45
C ILE A 55 6.70 -3.68 -7.81
N GLU A 56 7.80 -4.42 -7.77
CA GLU A 56 7.79 -5.85 -8.12
C GLU A 56 6.87 -6.68 -7.20
N LYS A 57 6.90 -6.43 -5.88
CA LYS A 57 6.02 -7.11 -4.92
C LYS A 57 4.54 -6.83 -5.21
N ASN A 58 4.20 -5.57 -5.47
CA ASN A 58 2.85 -5.16 -5.80
C ASN A 58 2.37 -5.70 -7.15
N VAL A 59 3.26 -5.76 -8.15
CA VAL A 59 2.96 -6.32 -9.47
C VAL A 59 2.59 -7.79 -9.34
N LYS A 60 3.38 -8.58 -8.61
CA LYS A 60 3.06 -9.97 -8.32
C LYS A 60 1.69 -10.12 -7.66
N PHE A 61 1.40 -9.26 -6.69
CA PHE A 61 0.09 -9.26 -6.03
C PHE A 61 -1.05 -8.90 -6.99
N GLY A 62 -0.87 -7.86 -7.82
CA GLY A 62 -1.86 -7.46 -8.82
C GLY A 62 -2.14 -8.56 -9.83
N VAL A 63 -1.10 -9.27 -10.29
CA VAL A 63 -1.23 -10.42 -11.18
C VAL A 63 -2.01 -11.56 -10.51
N GLN A 64 -1.74 -11.84 -9.23
CA GLN A 64 -2.50 -12.83 -8.46
C GLN A 64 -3.98 -12.45 -8.28
N MET A 65 -4.28 -11.14 -8.28
CA MET A 65 -5.64 -10.60 -8.23
C MET A 65 -6.32 -10.54 -9.61
N GLY A 66 -5.69 -11.05 -10.66
CA GLY A 66 -6.25 -11.13 -12.02
C GLY A 66 -5.90 -9.95 -12.93
N MET A 67 -4.98 -9.07 -12.53
CA MET A 67 -4.46 -8.02 -13.41
C MET A 67 -3.41 -8.61 -14.37
N THR A 68 -3.19 -7.98 -15.53
CA THR A 68 -2.03 -8.32 -16.35
C THR A 68 -0.76 -7.74 -15.72
N GLU A 69 0.37 -8.40 -15.93
CA GLU A 69 1.66 -7.92 -15.40
C GLU A 69 1.98 -6.51 -15.90
N GLU A 70 1.72 -6.24 -17.18
CA GLU A 70 1.95 -4.93 -17.80
C GLU A 70 1.10 -3.82 -17.15
N MET A 71 -0.20 -4.08 -16.96
CA MET A 71 -1.10 -3.12 -16.29
C MET A 71 -0.67 -2.87 -14.85
N ALA A 72 -0.34 -3.94 -14.11
CA ALA A 72 0.10 -3.82 -12.73
C ALA A 72 1.43 -3.05 -12.63
N GLN A 73 2.37 -3.27 -13.56
CA GLN A 73 3.64 -2.53 -13.62
C GLN A 73 3.43 -1.05 -13.89
N ASP A 74 2.64 -0.71 -14.91
CA ASP A 74 2.38 0.68 -15.28
C ASP A 74 1.70 1.44 -14.13
N MET A 75 0.69 0.83 -13.50
CA MET A 75 0.03 1.40 -12.32
C MET A 75 0.99 1.58 -11.15
N CYS A 76 1.77 0.56 -10.80
CA CYS A 76 2.70 0.64 -9.67
C CYS A 76 3.78 1.71 -9.91
N ARG A 77 4.31 1.82 -11.14
CA ARG A 77 5.31 2.82 -11.50
C ARG A 77 4.78 4.25 -11.48
N LYS A 78 3.48 4.46 -11.72
CA LYS A 78 2.83 5.78 -11.67
C LYS A 78 2.38 6.14 -10.25
N ILE A 79 1.76 5.20 -9.54
CA ILE A 79 1.14 5.44 -8.24
C ILE A 79 2.17 5.45 -7.13
N LEU A 80 3.03 4.42 -7.03
CA LEU A 80 3.91 4.24 -5.87
C LEU A 80 4.82 5.46 -5.61
N PRO A 81 5.49 6.08 -6.61
CA PRO A 81 6.34 7.26 -6.36
C PRO A 81 5.58 8.47 -5.82
N ALA A 82 4.26 8.57 -6.05
CA ALA A 82 3.44 9.68 -5.59
C ALA A 82 2.91 9.48 -4.14
N LEU A 83 3.05 8.28 -3.56
CA LEU A 83 2.55 7.98 -2.22
C LEU A 83 3.47 8.51 -1.12
N LYS A 84 2.91 8.83 0.05
CA LYS A 84 3.65 9.41 1.20
C LYS A 84 4.94 8.67 1.56
N ARG A 85 4.95 7.33 1.51
CA ARG A 85 6.14 6.53 1.84
C ARG A 85 7.31 6.72 0.86
N TRP A 86 7.01 6.96 -0.42
CA TRP A 86 7.98 6.93 -1.50
C TRP A 86 8.26 8.30 -2.10
N LYS A 87 7.37 9.25 -1.86
CA LYS A 87 7.52 10.63 -2.29
C LYS A 87 8.81 11.18 -1.68
N LYS A 88 9.80 11.41 -2.54
CA LYS A 88 10.95 12.23 -2.20
C LYS A 88 10.50 13.69 -2.32
N GLU A 89 10.70 14.48 -1.26
CA GLU A 89 10.52 15.93 -1.31
C GLU A 89 11.33 16.58 -2.43
#